data_AF-A0A1B2HC30-F1
#
_entry.id   AF-A0A1B2HC30-F1
#
_cell.length_a   1.000
_cell.length_b   1.000
_cell.length_c   1.000
_cell.angle_alpha   90.00
_cell.angle_beta   90.00
_cell.angle_gamma   90.00
#
_symmetry.space_group_name_H-M   'P 1'
#
loop_
_entity.id
_entity.type
_entity.pdbx_description
1 polymer ?
#
loop_
_entity_poly.entity_id
_entity_poly.type
_entity_poly.pdbx_seq_one_letter_code
_entity_poly.pdbx_strand_id
1 'polypeptide(L)'
;MSYGTVQVGRLGLTEALSAFDDKVNATTDVRTVTITGQESLPPLTAVQIARIQDDVPGLLGAIVPVTFTDKDDRNGYYQVRDTGAKLFSWTGEVITCDWNLTLTRLGTDTEVDLESRLTGASARNNSFAASGERWHAPPIGHYGYWTSSTQPSSVTRSGADGAMTVYRGLPLTVNPRWGCPVGSYLAGRVRVLDANNLERVGTGFSTPASSWELNNALVRVRPLASSGVLEISAYTGGGWQAKSWDILSGGVSIGAFDTVSVLHNEPELVVLRLLRSQSPGRFTVDVTLRRGSRLVELYVQAAFSSTLKVVRASAEAGTAGTGYVRATANDGAGNRYIVGSALTHTADTVNGGLSLATTTTLDAFIGVIVSGSGAVAGDQAGDLYAQYLGAPAELVQAVRR
;
A
#
# COMPACT_ATOMS: atom_id res chain seq x y z
N MET A 1 -14.75 0.00 34.67
CA MET A 1 -13.63 -0.89 34.30
C MET A 1 -12.96 -0.30 33.08
N SER A 2 -11.63 -0.15 33.07
CA SER A 2 -10.89 0.34 31.90
C SER A 2 -10.73 -0.79 30.87
N TYR A 3 -10.77 -0.46 29.58
CA TYR A 3 -10.47 -1.38 28.46
C TYR A 3 -9.05 -1.15 27.92
N GLY A 4 -8.33 -0.18 28.48
CA GLY A 4 -7.02 0.26 28.02
C GLY A 4 -7.08 0.87 26.63
N THR A 5 -5.94 0.89 25.94
CA THR A 5 -5.86 1.29 24.54
C THR A 5 -6.57 0.27 23.66
N VAL A 6 -7.41 0.76 22.75
CA VAL A 6 -8.07 -0.03 21.71
C VAL A 6 -7.41 0.29 20.38
N GLN A 7 -6.74 -0.70 19.79
CA GLN A 7 -6.20 -0.60 18.44
C GLN A 7 -7.23 -1.17 17.46
N VAL A 8 -7.79 -0.33 16.59
CA VAL A 8 -8.76 -0.69 15.55
C VAL A 8 -8.10 -0.55 14.18
N GLY A 9 -7.63 -1.67 13.63
CA GLY A 9 -6.75 -1.64 12.46
C GLY A 9 -5.54 -0.77 12.75
N ARG A 10 -5.28 0.22 11.89
CA ARG A 10 -4.13 1.14 12.03
C ARG A 10 -4.35 2.26 13.05
N LEU A 11 -5.59 2.45 13.52
CA LEU A 11 -5.96 3.53 14.43
C LEU A 11 -5.87 3.07 15.88
N GLY A 12 -5.03 3.73 16.67
CA GLY A 12 -4.99 3.57 18.12
C GLY A 12 -5.88 4.61 18.80
N LEU A 13 -6.77 4.15 19.69
CA LEU A 13 -7.65 4.96 20.51
C LEU A 13 -7.28 4.71 21.98
N THR A 14 -6.83 5.76 22.65
CA THR A 14 -6.06 5.69 23.90
C THR A 14 -6.80 6.22 25.12
N GLU A 15 -7.78 7.10 24.93
CA GLU A 15 -8.45 7.77 26.04
C GLU A 15 -9.76 7.12 26.49
N ALA A 16 -10.27 7.57 27.64
CA ALA A 16 -11.29 6.87 28.42
C ALA A 16 -12.55 6.56 27.61
N LEU A 17 -12.81 5.26 27.44
CA LEU A 17 -14.09 4.80 26.90
C LEU A 17 -15.23 5.31 27.77
N SER A 18 -16.12 6.10 27.17
CA SER A 18 -17.31 6.63 27.82
C SER A 18 -18.43 5.59 27.87
N ALA A 19 -18.47 4.67 26.89
CA ALA A 19 -19.34 3.51 26.91
C ALA A 19 -18.74 2.33 26.13
N PHE A 20 -19.06 1.13 26.61
CA PHE A 20 -18.79 -0.13 25.92
C PHE A 20 -20.03 -1.01 26.05
N ASP A 21 -20.56 -1.44 24.91
CA ASP A 21 -21.74 -2.29 24.83
C ASP A 21 -21.43 -3.50 23.95
N ASP A 22 -21.57 -4.70 24.50
CA ASP A 22 -21.23 -5.97 23.84
C ASP A 22 -22.42 -6.90 23.91
N LYS A 23 -23.05 -7.06 22.75
CA LYS A 23 -24.34 -7.70 22.59
C LYS A 23 -24.22 -8.86 21.63
N VAL A 24 -24.78 -10.00 22.01
CA VAL A 24 -25.02 -11.11 21.08
C VAL A 24 -26.51 -11.09 20.74
N ASN A 25 -26.82 -10.96 19.45
CA ASN A 25 -28.19 -11.10 18.98
C ASN A 25 -28.58 -12.59 19.07
N ALA A 26 -29.50 -12.92 19.97
CA ALA A 26 -29.90 -14.32 20.23
C ALA A 26 -30.55 -15.02 19.03
N THR A 27 -31.04 -14.27 18.04
CA THR A 27 -31.69 -14.80 16.84
C THR A 27 -30.69 -15.01 15.69
N THR A 28 -29.73 -14.10 15.52
CA THR A 28 -28.77 -14.14 14.41
C THR A 28 -27.40 -14.68 14.81
N ASP A 29 -27.15 -14.88 16.11
CA ASP A 29 -25.84 -15.21 16.70
C ASP A 29 -24.73 -14.21 16.31
N VAL A 30 -25.13 -12.97 15.98
CA VAL A 30 -24.21 -11.91 15.59
C VAL A 30 -23.82 -11.14 16.84
N ARG A 31 -22.52 -11.11 17.11
CA ARG A 31 -21.95 -10.31 18.19
C ARG A 31 -21.58 -8.91 17.72
N THR A 32 -22.15 -7.91 18.36
CA THR A 32 -21.95 -6.50 18.07
C THR A 32 -21.29 -5.82 19.27
N VAL A 33 -20.24 -5.06 19.02
CA VAL A 33 -19.52 -4.27 20.02
C VAL A 33 -19.64 -2.80 19.64
N THR A 34 -20.23 -1.99 20.51
CA THR A 34 -20.29 -0.54 20.37
C THR A 34 -19.33 0.09 21.36
N ILE A 35 -18.46 0.97 20.87
CA ILE A 35 -17.44 1.64 21.67
C ILE A 35 -17.57 3.13 21.43
N THR A 36 -17.64 3.91 22.50
CA THR A 36 -17.59 5.38 22.44
C THR A 36 -16.49 5.88 23.36
N GLY A 37 -15.83 6.96 22.95
CA GLY A 37 -14.78 7.59 23.71
C GLY A 37 -14.55 9.02 23.27
N GLN A 38 -13.58 9.66 23.92
CA GLN A 38 -13.11 10.99 23.60
C GLN A 38 -11.59 10.95 23.65
N GLU A 39 -10.91 11.54 22.66
CA GLU A 39 -9.48 11.88 22.76
C GLU A 39 -9.31 13.39 23.00
N SER A 40 -8.25 13.81 23.68
CA SER A 40 -8.07 15.18 24.16
C SER A 40 -6.60 15.62 24.22
N LEU A 41 -6.42 16.94 24.22
CA LEU A 41 -5.14 17.61 24.42
C LEU A 41 -5.09 18.17 25.84
N PRO A 42 -4.12 17.82 26.69
CA PRO A 42 -3.20 16.66 26.63
C PRO A 42 -3.90 15.33 27.01
N PRO A 43 -3.32 14.15 26.70
CA PRO A 43 -1.93 13.88 26.31
C PRO A 43 -1.62 13.90 24.82
N LEU A 44 -2.60 13.81 23.92
CA LEU A 44 -2.33 13.82 22.48
C LEU A 44 -2.03 15.23 21.97
N THR A 45 -1.30 15.34 20.86
CA THR A 45 -1.09 16.62 20.18
C THR A 45 -2.36 17.06 19.42
N ALA A 46 -2.51 18.35 19.18
CA ALA A 46 -3.62 18.90 18.38
C ALA A 46 -3.75 18.22 17.00
N VAL A 47 -2.62 17.90 16.36
CA VAL A 47 -2.58 17.19 15.07
C VAL A 47 -3.08 15.75 15.20
N GLN A 48 -2.69 15.04 16.27
CA GLN A 48 -3.15 13.67 16.52
C GLN A 48 -4.64 13.60 16.82
N ILE A 49 -5.22 14.63 17.44
CA ILE A 49 -6.66 14.68 17.72
C ILE A 49 -7.43 15.05 16.45
N ALA A 50 -6.94 16.04 15.70
CA ALA A 50 -7.58 16.46 14.46
C ALA A 50 -7.69 15.32 13.44
N ARG A 51 -6.69 14.44 13.31
CA ARG A 51 -6.77 13.31 12.37
C ARG A 51 -7.90 12.32 12.68
N ILE A 52 -8.33 12.20 13.93
CA ILE A 52 -9.39 11.24 14.34
C ILE A 52 -10.69 11.55 13.61
N GLN A 53 -10.95 12.84 13.36
CA GLN A 53 -12.12 13.31 12.61
C GLN A 53 -12.21 12.66 11.22
N ASP A 54 -11.08 12.40 10.57
CA ASP A 54 -11.04 11.76 9.25
C ASP A 54 -10.86 10.23 9.37
N ASP A 55 -9.97 9.79 10.26
CA ASP A 55 -9.51 8.41 10.34
C ASP A 55 -10.59 7.46 10.90
N VAL A 56 -11.42 7.92 11.85
CA VAL A 56 -12.54 7.11 12.40
C VAL A 56 -13.60 6.88 11.33
N PRO A 57 -14.15 7.91 10.65
CA PRO A 57 -15.05 7.68 9.52
C PRO A 57 -14.43 6.83 8.41
N GLY A 58 -13.12 6.97 8.18
CA GLY A 58 -12.36 6.20 7.19
C GLY A 58 -12.34 4.68 7.41
N LEU A 59 -12.72 4.19 8.60
CA LEU A 59 -12.82 2.76 8.91
C LEU A 59 -14.13 2.12 8.41
N LEU A 60 -15.13 2.90 8.00
CA LEU A 60 -16.46 2.37 7.69
C LEU A 60 -16.42 1.25 6.64
N GLY A 61 -17.04 0.11 6.97
CA GLY A 61 -17.12 -1.07 6.10
C GLY A 61 -15.88 -1.96 6.09
N ALA A 62 -14.75 -1.51 6.66
CA ALA A 62 -13.50 -2.25 6.67
C ALA A 62 -13.57 -3.48 7.59
N ILE A 63 -12.84 -4.53 7.20
CA ILE A 63 -12.51 -5.66 8.07
C ILE A 63 -11.14 -5.37 8.67
N VAL A 64 -11.06 -5.31 10.00
CA VAL A 64 -9.87 -4.88 10.72
C VAL A 64 -9.55 -5.82 11.89
N PRO A 65 -8.26 -6.02 12.20
CA PRO A 65 -7.87 -6.58 13.49
C PRO A 65 -8.19 -5.56 14.59
N VAL A 66 -8.75 -6.03 15.70
CA VAL A 66 -8.96 -5.21 16.90
C VAL A 66 -8.27 -5.86 18.08
N THR A 67 -7.43 -5.08 18.77
CA THR A 67 -6.77 -5.52 20.00
C THR A 67 -7.05 -4.55 21.15
N PHE A 68 -7.33 -5.09 22.33
CA PHE A 68 -7.56 -4.36 23.57
C PHE A 68 -6.41 -4.66 24.53
N THR A 69 -5.85 -3.63 25.18
CA THR A 69 -4.77 -3.84 26.15
C THR A 69 -5.24 -4.56 27.42
N ASP A 70 -6.41 -4.17 27.97
CA ASP A 70 -6.88 -4.71 29.26
C ASP A 70 -7.93 -5.84 29.11
N LYS A 71 -8.30 -6.21 27.86
CA LYS A 71 -9.36 -7.17 27.51
C LYS A 71 -8.98 -8.03 26.30
N ASP A 72 -7.90 -8.77 26.42
CA ASP A 72 -7.36 -9.61 25.35
C ASP A 72 -8.33 -10.71 24.86
N ASP A 73 -9.25 -11.17 25.71
CA ASP A 73 -10.35 -12.08 25.37
C ASP A 73 -11.29 -11.51 24.29
N ARG A 74 -11.26 -10.19 24.09
CA ARG A 74 -12.01 -9.47 23.06
C ARG A 74 -11.21 -9.25 21.78
N ASN A 75 -9.95 -9.65 21.71
CA ASN A 75 -9.15 -9.54 20.49
C ASN A 75 -9.77 -10.40 19.37
N GLY A 76 -9.73 -9.89 18.14
CA GLY A 76 -10.28 -10.61 17.01
C GLY A 76 -10.35 -9.76 15.74
N TYR A 77 -10.96 -10.34 14.71
CA TYR A 77 -11.31 -9.65 13.49
C TYR A 77 -12.72 -9.11 13.59
N TYR A 78 -12.90 -7.86 13.18
CA TYR A 78 -14.16 -7.15 13.25
C TYR A 78 -14.47 -6.48 11.91
N GLN A 79 -15.75 -6.40 11.57
CA GLN A 79 -16.24 -5.52 10.52
C GLN A 79 -16.79 -4.24 11.13
N VAL A 80 -16.31 -3.09 10.66
CA VAL A 80 -16.80 -1.79 11.11
C VAL A 80 -18.12 -1.47 10.41
N ARG A 81 -19.19 -1.27 11.19
CA ARG A 81 -20.56 -1.08 10.69
C ARG A 81 -21.03 0.36 10.75
N ASP A 82 -20.60 1.08 11.76
CA ASP A 82 -20.96 2.48 11.96
C ASP A 82 -19.80 3.22 12.62
N THR A 83 -19.65 4.50 12.28
CA THR A 83 -18.55 5.35 12.71
C THR A 83 -19.04 6.77 12.89
N GLY A 84 -18.49 7.46 13.89
CA GLY A 84 -18.69 8.89 14.02
C GLY A 84 -17.54 9.53 14.77
N ALA A 85 -17.17 10.73 14.36
CA ALA A 85 -16.17 11.54 15.02
C ALA A 85 -16.61 13.01 15.02
N LYS A 86 -16.39 13.71 16.12
CA LYS A 86 -16.76 15.11 16.30
C LYS A 86 -15.65 15.84 17.03
N LEU A 87 -14.92 16.66 16.28
CA LEU A 87 -13.90 17.55 16.81
C LEU A 87 -14.55 18.75 17.50
N PHE A 88 -14.11 19.03 18.72
CA PHE A 88 -14.44 20.24 19.46
C PHE A 88 -13.15 21.00 19.74
N SER A 89 -13.18 22.32 19.52
CA SER A 89 -12.08 23.21 19.83
C SER A 89 -12.60 24.44 20.54
N TRP A 90 -12.17 24.63 21.79
CA TRP A 90 -12.33 25.87 22.52
C TRP A 90 -11.07 26.71 22.31
N THR A 91 -11.25 27.91 21.78
CA THR A 91 -10.12 28.78 21.40
C THR A 91 -9.21 29.04 22.61
N GLY A 92 -7.99 28.51 22.56
CA GLY A 92 -6.94 28.75 23.55
C GLY A 92 -6.89 27.81 24.75
N GLU A 93 -7.76 26.80 24.84
CA GLU A 93 -7.81 25.91 26.01
C GLU A 93 -7.79 24.42 25.67
N VAL A 94 -8.86 23.89 25.07
CA VAL A 94 -9.06 22.44 24.93
C VAL A 94 -9.43 22.08 23.50
N ILE A 95 -8.77 21.04 22.97
CA ILE A 95 -9.17 20.34 21.75
C ILE A 95 -9.53 18.92 22.16
N THR A 96 -10.74 18.49 21.82
CA THR A 96 -11.18 17.10 22.01
C THR A 96 -11.80 16.55 20.73
N CYS A 97 -11.82 15.23 20.57
CA CYS A 97 -12.56 14.55 19.53
C CYS A 97 -13.38 13.43 20.16
N ASP A 98 -14.70 13.60 20.19
CA ASP A 98 -15.62 12.52 20.55
C ASP A 98 -15.73 11.55 19.39
N TRP A 99 -15.68 10.25 19.66
CA TRP A 99 -15.76 9.23 18.63
C TRP A 99 -16.64 8.06 19.05
N ASN A 100 -17.19 7.37 18.05
CA ASN A 100 -17.95 6.14 18.23
C ASN A 100 -17.66 5.15 17.10
N LEU A 101 -17.72 3.86 17.44
CA LEU A 101 -17.56 2.74 16.54
C LEU A 101 -18.59 1.67 16.89
N THR A 102 -19.31 1.19 15.88
CA THR A 102 -20.10 -0.05 15.98
C THR A 102 -19.42 -1.12 15.15
N LEU A 103 -19.09 -2.25 15.80
CA LEU A 103 -18.30 -3.34 15.23
C LEU A 103 -19.11 -4.64 15.25
N THR A 104 -19.07 -5.40 14.17
CA THR A 104 -19.52 -6.80 14.16
C THR A 104 -18.32 -7.72 14.32
N ARG A 105 -18.29 -8.56 15.35
CA ARG A 105 -17.21 -9.54 15.54
C ARG A 105 -17.33 -10.66 14.52
N LEU A 106 -16.24 -10.94 13.82
CA LEU A 106 -16.14 -12.05 12.86
C LEU A 106 -15.56 -13.30 13.52
N GLY A 107 -14.64 -13.12 14.48
CA GLY A 107 -14.08 -14.19 15.33
C GLY A 107 -12.65 -13.89 15.76
N THR A 108 -12.07 -14.72 16.63
CA THR A 108 -10.63 -14.71 16.94
C THR A 108 -9.79 -15.25 15.78
N ASP A 109 -8.48 -15.08 15.85
CA ASP A 109 -7.51 -15.74 14.96
C ASP A 109 -7.56 -17.28 15.00
N THR A 110 -8.13 -17.87 16.05
CA THR A 110 -8.38 -19.31 16.15
C THR A 110 -9.71 -19.76 15.53
N GLU A 111 -10.71 -18.87 15.46
CA GLU A 111 -12.07 -19.14 14.96
C GLU A 111 -12.22 -18.87 13.45
N VAL A 112 -11.39 -18.00 12.88
CA VAL A 112 -11.47 -17.61 11.46
C VAL A 112 -10.15 -17.82 10.72
N ASP A 113 -10.28 -18.10 9.43
CA ASP A 113 -9.25 -17.85 8.44
C ASP A 113 -9.55 -16.56 7.70
N LEU A 114 -8.52 -15.99 7.09
CA LEU A 114 -8.61 -14.89 6.17
C LEU A 114 -8.48 -15.45 4.76
N GLU A 115 -9.41 -15.09 3.89
CA GLU A 115 -9.38 -15.47 2.48
C GLU A 115 -9.08 -14.23 1.64
N SER A 116 -7.99 -14.31 0.88
CA SER A 116 -7.65 -13.31 -0.12
C SER A 116 -8.35 -13.67 -1.42
N ARG A 117 -9.44 -12.97 -1.72
CA ARG A 117 -10.14 -13.09 -3.01
C ARG A 117 -9.35 -12.34 -4.06
N LEU A 118 -8.56 -13.07 -4.84
CA LEU A 118 -7.80 -12.47 -5.92
C LEU A 118 -8.55 -12.63 -7.24
N THR A 119 -8.75 -11.50 -7.91
CA THR A 119 -9.50 -11.40 -9.17
C THR A 119 -8.62 -10.78 -10.26
N GLY A 120 -9.06 -10.90 -11.50
CA GLY A 120 -8.34 -10.41 -12.68
C GLY A 120 -7.85 -11.53 -13.60
N ALA A 121 -7.34 -11.14 -14.76
CA ALA A 121 -6.77 -12.03 -15.76
C ALA A 121 -5.39 -12.56 -15.32
N SER A 122 -4.89 -13.62 -15.99
CA SER A 122 -3.55 -14.19 -15.71
C SER A 122 -2.41 -13.24 -16.02
N ALA A 123 -2.63 -12.34 -16.98
CA ALA A 123 -1.72 -11.28 -17.32
C ALA A 123 -2.52 -10.03 -17.70
N ARG A 124 -1.98 -8.86 -17.38
CA ARG A 124 -2.33 -7.61 -18.04
C ARG A 124 -2.20 -7.78 -19.55
N ASN A 125 -3.08 -7.11 -20.29
CA ASN A 125 -2.92 -6.99 -21.73
C ASN A 125 -1.55 -6.35 -22.02
N ASN A 126 -0.71 -7.05 -22.78
CA ASN A 126 0.68 -6.62 -22.99
C ASN A 126 1.12 -6.83 -24.44
N SER A 127 2.01 -5.96 -24.90
CA SER A 127 2.50 -5.95 -26.29
C SER A 127 3.66 -6.90 -26.56
N PHE A 128 4.09 -7.67 -25.55
CA PHE A 128 5.32 -8.45 -25.59
C PHE A 128 5.10 -9.97 -25.58
N ALA A 129 3.85 -10.41 -25.67
CA ALA A 129 3.46 -11.82 -25.52
C ALA A 129 4.03 -12.47 -24.25
N ALA A 130 4.25 -11.66 -23.20
CA ALA A 130 4.81 -12.12 -21.94
C ALA A 130 3.71 -12.66 -21.03
N SER A 131 4.02 -13.75 -20.33
CA SER A 131 3.13 -14.34 -19.33
C SER A 131 3.19 -13.55 -18.02
N GLY A 132 2.03 -13.35 -17.39
CA GLY A 132 1.94 -12.88 -16.03
C GLY A 132 2.08 -14.03 -15.03
N GLU A 133 2.66 -13.72 -13.87
CA GLU A 133 2.73 -14.61 -12.72
C GLU A 133 1.82 -14.05 -11.63
N ARG A 134 0.73 -14.73 -11.30
CA ARG A 134 -0.11 -14.34 -10.17
C ARG A 134 0.60 -14.69 -8.87
N TRP A 135 0.59 -13.75 -7.94
CA TRP A 135 1.28 -13.85 -6.66
C TRP A 135 0.42 -13.24 -5.55
N HIS A 136 0.77 -13.54 -4.31
CA HIS A 136 0.10 -13.02 -3.12
C HIS A 136 1.07 -12.99 -1.95
N ALA A 137 0.96 -11.95 -1.12
CA ALA A 137 1.77 -11.77 0.06
C ALA A 137 0.85 -11.53 1.26
N PRO A 138 0.61 -12.53 2.13
CA PRO A 138 -0.07 -12.32 3.40
C PRO A 138 0.81 -11.51 4.38
N PRO A 139 0.27 -11.02 5.51
CA PRO A 139 1.03 -10.35 6.55
C PRO A 139 2.22 -11.17 7.06
N ILE A 140 3.21 -10.46 7.60
CA ILE A 140 4.30 -11.11 8.33
C ILE A 140 3.72 -11.81 9.57
N GLY A 141 4.07 -13.09 9.78
CA GLY A 141 3.54 -13.91 10.87
C GLY A 141 2.23 -14.64 10.57
N HIS A 142 1.74 -14.61 9.32
CA HIS A 142 0.67 -15.52 8.90
C HIS A 142 1.10 -17.00 9.04
N TYR A 143 0.11 -17.89 9.07
CA TYR A 143 0.28 -19.34 9.16
C TYR A 143 -0.83 -20.07 8.38
N GLY A 144 -0.67 -21.39 8.19
CA GLY A 144 -1.73 -22.21 7.58
C GLY A 144 -2.09 -21.81 6.14
N TYR A 145 -1.13 -21.30 5.36
CA TYR A 145 -1.39 -20.84 3.99
C TYR A 145 -1.87 -21.99 3.10
N TRP A 146 -3.09 -21.88 2.60
CA TRP A 146 -3.81 -22.93 1.89
C TRP A 146 -4.33 -22.47 0.52
N THR A 147 -4.06 -23.27 -0.50
CA THR A 147 -4.40 -23.01 -1.91
C THR A 147 -5.05 -24.24 -2.55
N SER A 148 -5.84 -24.97 -1.76
CA SER A 148 -6.43 -26.26 -2.12
C SER A 148 -5.37 -27.31 -2.48
N SER A 149 -5.39 -27.84 -3.70
CA SER A 149 -4.49 -28.92 -4.15
C SER A 149 -3.21 -28.39 -4.80
N THR A 150 -3.02 -27.07 -4.87
CA THR A 150 -1.83 -26.47 -5.48
C THR A 150 -0.84 -26.04 -4.42
N GLN A 151 0.45 -26.22 -4.69
CA GLN A 151 1.54 -25.76 -3.83
C GLN A 151 2.30 -24.65 -4.56
N PRO A 152 2.05 -23.37 -4.24
CA PRO A 152 2.75 -22.26 -4.87
C PRO A 152 4.22 -22.26 -4.46
N SER A 153 5.08 -21.78 -5.37
CA SER A 153 6.46 -21.44 -4.99
C SER A 153 6.46 -20.21 -4.09
N SER A 154 7.55 -19.96 -3.37
CA SER A 154 7.65 -18.76 -2.54
C SER A 154 9.03 -18.13 -2.59
N VAL A 155 9.09 -16.85 -2.26
CA VAL A 155 10.31 -16.09 -2.01
C VAL A 155 10.13 -15.29 -0.72
N THR A 156 11.16 -15.26 0.12
CA THR A 156 11.16 -14.44 1.34
C THR A 156 11.96 -13.18 1.10
N ARG A 157 11.33 -12.02 1.28
CA ARG A 157 11.92 -10.70 1.08
C ARG A 157 12.15 -10.04 2.45
N SER A 158 13.39 -9.66 2.74
CA SER A 158 13.71 -8.88 3.95
C SER A 158 13.28 -7.43 3.77
N GLY A 159 12.31 -6.99 4.56
CA GLY A 159 11.83 -5.60 4.62
C GLY A 159 12.15 -4.92 5.95
N ALA A 160 11.83 -3.62 6.03
CA ALA A 160 12.00 -2.80 7.23
C ALA A 160 11.17 -3.28 8.43
N ASP A 161 10.03 -3.94 8.16
CA ASP A 161 9.13 -4.49 9.18
C ASP A 161 9.43 -5.98 9.47
N GLY A 162 10.43 -6.58 8.82
CA GLY A 162 10.80 -7.99 8.96
C GLY A 162 10.75 -8.77 7.65
N ALA A 163 10.92 -10.09 7.75
CA ALA A 163 10.91 -11.00 6.61
C ALA A 163 9.48 -11.30 6.14
N MET A 164 9.19 -10.99 4.88
CA MET A 164 7.88 -11.18 4.27
C MET A 164 7.93 -12.27 3.21
N THR A 165 7.02 -13.25 3.31
CA THR A 165 6.89 -14.31 2.31
C THR A 165 5.92 -13.90 1.21
N VAL A 166 6.35 -14.06 -0.04
CA VAL A 166 5.54 -13.87 -1.23
C VAL A 166 5.35 -15.21 -1.92
N TYR A 167 4.11 -15.64 -2.04
CA TYR A 167 3.71 -16.85 -2.76
C TYR A 167 3.49 -16.52 -4.23
N ARG A 168 3.98 -17.37 -5.13
CA ARG A 168 4.05 -17.12 -6.56
C ARG A 168 3.52 -18.30 -7.36
N GLY A 169 3.08 -18.01 -8.60
CA GLY A 169 2.53 -19.02 -9.50
C GLY A 169 1.14 -19.50 -9.08
N LEU A 170 0.31 -18.62 -8.50
CA LEU A 170 -1.04 -18.98 -8.07
C LEU A 170 -1.96 -19.21 -9.28
N PRO A 171 -2.74 -20.31 -9.31
CA PRO A 171 -3.74 -20.51 -10.37
C PRO A 171 -4.85 -19.46 -10.32
N LEU A 172 -5.48 -19.20 -11.48
CA LEU A 172 -6.55 -18.21 -11.60
C LEU A 172 -7.80 -18.50 -10.77
N THR A 173 -8.08 -19.78 -10.52
CA THR A 173 -9.27 -20.26 -9.82
C THR A 173 -9.08 -20.37 -8.30
N VAL A 174 -7.91 -19.97 -7.78
CA VAL A 174 -7.54 -20.19 -6.38
C VAL A 174 -7.52 -18.87 -5.60
N ASN A 175 -8.28 -18.83 -4.51
CA ASN A 175 -8.24 -17.78 -3.50
C ASN A 175 -7.54 -18.34 -2.26
N PRO A 176 -6.33 -17.86 -1.91
CA PRO A 176 -5.61 -18.38 -0.76
C PRO A 176 -6.36 -18.11 0.55
N ARG A 177 -6.33 -19.09 1.45
CA ARG A 177 -6.76 -18.93 2.85
C ARG A 177 -5.56 -19.03 3.78
N TRP A 178 -5.59 -18.30 4.87
CA TRP A 178 -4.48 -18.25 5.82
C TRP A 178 -4.97 -17.77 7.19
N GLY A 179 -4.33 -18.25 8.24
CA GLY A 179 -4.48 -17.71 9.59
C GLY A 179 -3.46 -16.61 9.85
N CYS A 180 -3.77 -15.70 10.76
CA CYS A 180 -2.82 -14.69 11.23
C CYS A 180 -3.18 -14.24 12.65
N PRO A 181 -2.20 -14.17 13.57
CA PRO A 181 -2.44 -13.59 14.88
C PRO A 181 -2.93 -12.16 14.73
N VAL A 182 -3.96 -11.77 15.51
CA VAL A 182 -4.63 -10.47 15.38
C VAL A 182 -3.62 -9.30 15.42
N GLY A 183 -2.66 -9.35 16.35
CA GLY A 183 -1.62 -8.34 16.50
C GLY A 183 -0.57 -8.31 15.37
N SER A 184 -0.49 -9.35 14.54
CA SER A 184 0.47 -9.46 13.43
C SER A 184 -0.11 -9.04 12.09
N TYR A 185 -1.42 -8.88 11.96
CA TYR A 185 -2.08 -8.61 10.67
C TYR A 185 -1.55 -7.36 9.95
N LEU A 186 -1.09 -6.36 10.70
CA LEU A 186 -0.53 -5.12 10.14
C LEU A 186 0.96 -5.21 9.81
N ALA A 187 1.66 -6.29 10.17
CA ALA A 187 3.08 -6.41 9.93
C ALA A 187 3.38 -6.55 8.43
N GLY A 188 4.21 -5.65 7.90
CA GLY A 188 4.53 -5.60 6.47
C GLY A 188 3.40 -5.06 5.58
N ARG A 189 2.39 -4.39 6.16
CA ARG A 189 1.33 -3.71 5.41
C ARG A 189 1.86 -2.64 4.46
N VAL A 190 1.06 -2.32 3.44
CA VAL A 190 1.17 -1.03 2.77
C VAL A 190 0.61 0.05 3.69
N ARG A 191 1.27 1.19 3.79
CA ARG A 191 0.83 2.34 4.58
C ARG A 191 1.15 3.65 3.89
N VAL A 192 0.30 4.65 4.16
CA VAL A 192 0.51 6.04 3.80
C VAL A 192 0.72 6.84 5.08
N LEU A 193 1.83 7.58 5.12
CA LEU A 193 2.13 8.55 6.16
C LEU A 193 1.87 9.96 5.62
N ASP A 194 1.21 10.79 6.41
CA ASP A 194 1.01 12.20 6.08
C ASP A 194 2.26 13.04 6.39
N ALA A 195 2.13 14.37 6.18
CA ALA A 195 3.21 15.32 6.44
C ALA A 195 3.74 15.33 7.88
N ASN A 196 3.00 14.78 8.84
CA ASN A 196 3.37 14.71 10.25
C ASN A 196 3.93 13.33 10.63
N ASN A 197 4.21 12.47 9.64
CA ASN A 197 4.60 11.07 9.82
C ASN A 197 3.54 10.22 10.54
N LEU A 198 2.27 10.63 10.48
CA LEU A 198 1.18 9.86 11.04
C LEU A 198 0.63 8.92 9.96
N GLU A 199 0.53 7.64 10.29
CA GLU A 199 -0.18 6.68 9.44
C GLU A 199 -1.67 7.00 9.45
N ARG A 200 -2.27 7.08 8.25
CA ARG A 200 -3.66 7.49 8.04
C ARG A 200 -4.56 6.34 7.63
N VAL A 201 -5.85 6.50 7.89
CA VAL A 201 -6.91 5.51 7.60
C VAL A 201 -7.95 6.10 6.64
N GLY A 202 -8.54 5.24 5.82
CA GLY A 202 -9.53 5.64 4.81
C GLY A 202 -8.91 6.48 3.69
N THR A 203 -9.76 7.17 2.93
CA THR A 203 -9.37 7.89 1.72
C THR A 203 -9.66 9.40 1.76
N GLY A 204 -10.44 9.84 2.76
CA GLY A 204 -10.97 11.20 2.84
C GLY A 204 -10.06 12.25 3.48
N PHE A 205 -8.84 11.88 3.86
CA PHE A 205 -7.94 12.80 4.54
C PHE A 205 -7.13 13.66 3.57
N SER A 206 -6.78 14.87 4.01
CA SER A 206 -5.89 15.78 3.29
C SER A 206 -4.44 15.59 3.71
N THR A 207 -3.52 15.63 2.75
CA THR A 207 -2.09 15.76 3.00
C THR A 207 -1.45 16.65 1.93
N PRO A 208 -0.46 17.50 2.25
CA PRO A 208 0.26 18.28 1.26
C PRO A 208 0.92 17.41 0.19
N ALA A 209 0.86 17.82 -1.08
CA ALA A 209 1.47 17.08 -2.19
C ALA A 209 3.00 16.96 -2.09
N SER A 210 3.63 17.85 -1.33
CA SER A 210 5.08 17.91 -1.09
C SER A 210 5.55 17.07 0.10
N SER A 211 4.64 16.53 0.91
CA SER A 211 5.02 15.81 2.14
C SER A 211 4.03 14.67 2.42
N TRP A 212 4.40 13.49 1.95
CA TRP A 212 3.74 12.21 2.22
C TRP A 212 4.73 11.08 1.97
N GLU A 213 4.45 9.90 2.52
CA GLU A 213 5.20 8.69 2.27
C GLU A 213 4.27 7.52 2.00
N LEU A 214 4.48 6.81 0.90
CA LEU A 214 3.84 5.54 0.61
C LEU A 214 4.87 4.41 0.75
N ASN A 215 4.64 3.41 1.60
CA ASN A 215 5.59 2.31 1.77
C ASN A 215 4.92 0.97 2.10
N ASN A 216 5.59 -0.14 1.76
CA ASN A 216 5.18 -1.51 2.07
C ASN A 216 6.29 -2.30 2.79
N ALA A 217 7.16 -1.58 3.50
CA ALA A 217 8.40 -2.07 4.12
C ALA A 217 9.48 -2.63 3.17
N LEU A 218 9.20 -2.85 1.89
CA LEU A 218 10.18 -3.29 0.88
C LEU A 218 10.59 -2.15 -0.06
N VAL A 219 9.61 -1.34 -0.44
CA VAL A 219 9.74 -0.16 -1.29
C VAL A 219 8.99 1.00 -0.65
N ARG A 220 9.54 2.20 -0.84
CA ARG A 220 8.98 3.45 -0.36
C ARG A 220 8.99 4.48 -1.47
N VAL A 221 7.93 5.28 -1.56
CA VAL A 221 7.77 6.40 -2.48
C VAL A 221 7.57 7.68 -1.68
N ARG A 222 8.27 8.74 -2.08
CA ARG A 222 8.09 10.11 -1.56
C ARG A 222 8.10 11.11 -2.71
N PRO A 223 7.39 12.25 -2.59
CA PRO A 223 7.46 13.31 -3.59
C PRO A 223 8.83 14.00 -3.54
N LEU A 224 9.29 14.50 -4.70
CA LEU A 224 10.46 15.37 -4.81
C LEU A 224 10.07 16.73 -5.38
N ALA A 225 10.74 17.78 -4.89
CA ALA A 225 10.57 19.15 -5.39
C ALA A 225 11.63 19.56 -6.42
N SER A 226 12.76 18.85 -6.48
CA SER A 226 13.85 19.08 -7.41
C SER A 226 14.61 17.77 -7.70
N SER A 227 15.34 17.73 -8.81
CA SER A 227 16.12 16.55 -9.24
C SER A 227 15.26 15.28 -9.37
N GLY A 228 14.10 15.43 -10.02
CA GLY A 228 13.06 14.41 -10.19
C GLY A 228 11.74 14.84 -9.57
N VAL A 229 10.72 13.98 -9.70
CA VAL A 229 9.38 14.18 -9.12
C VAL A 229 9.03 13.15 -8.05
N LEU A 230 9.69 11.98 -8.06
CA LEU A 230 9.48 10.91 -7.09
C LEU A 230 10.81 10.32 -6.62
N GLU A 231 11.00 10.19 -5.31
CA GLU A 231 12.01 9.32 -4.73
C GLU A 231 11.40 7.92 -4.60
N ILE A 232 12.05 6.91 -5.18
CA ILE A 232 11.70 5.51 -4.95
C ILE A 232 12.89 4.84 -4.25
N SER A 233 12.65 4.40 -3.04
CA SER A 233 13.65 3.77 -2.18
C SER A 233 13.36 2.29 -1.99
N ALA A 234 14.40 1.47 -2.00
CA ALA A 234 14.32 0.03 -1.72
C ALA A 234 14.96 -0.31 -0.36
N TYR A 235 14.32 -1.17 0.42
CA TYR A 235 14.91 -1.75 1.62
C TYR A 235 15.52 -3.11 1.29
N THR A 236 16.84 -3.26 1.50
CA THR A 236 17.59 -4.47 1.14
C THR A 236 18.42 -5.04 2.29
N GLY A 237 17.90 -4.95 3.53
CA GLY A 237 18.46 -5.64 4.70
C GLY A 237 19.33 -4.82 5.66
N GLY A 238 19.63 -3.55 5.35
CA GLY A 238 20.39 -2.67 6.25
C GLY A 238 19.95 -1.21 6.27
N GLY A 239 19.08 -0.80 5.34
CA GLY A 239 18.62 0.57 5.21
C GLY A 239 17.94 0.83 3.87
N TRP A 240 17.36 2.01 3.74
CA TRP A 240 16.70 2.47 2.51
C TRP A 240 17.73 2.98 1.49
N GLN A 241 17.70 2.42 0.28
CA GLN A 241 18.52 2.83 -0.86
C GLN A 241 17.66 3.64 -1.84
N ALA A 242 17.87 4.95 -1.85
CA ALA A 242 17.03 5.89 -2.59
C ALA A 242 17.51 6.11 -4.03
N LYS A 243 16.54 6.26 -4.94
CA LYS A 243 16.76 6.58 -6.35
C LYS A 243 15.68 7.56 -6.80
N SER A 244 16.09 8.76 -7.28
CA SER A 244 15.18 9.81 -7.77
C SER A 244 14.74 9.61 -9.23
N TRP A 245 13.45 9.63 -9.50
CA TRP A 245 12.84 9.41 -10.81
C TRP A 245 12.13 10.67 -11.28
N ASP A 246 12.16 10.89 -12.59
CA ASP A 246 11.49 11.99 -13.25
C ASP A 246 10.40 11.47 -14.20
N ILE A 247 9.35 12.27 -14.32
CA ILE A 247 8.28 12.08 -15.31
C ILE A 247 8.36 13.26 -16.25
N LEU A 248 8.63 12.99 -17.52
CA LEU A 248 8.86 14.01 -18.52
C LEU A 248 7.72 14.04 -19.54
N SER A 249 7.40 15.23 -20.04
CA SER A 249 6.54 15.46 -21.20
C SER A 249 7.30 16.31 -22.21
N GLY A 250 7.48 15.80 -23.43
CA GLY A 250 8.26 16.49 -24.46
C GLY A 250 9.71 16.74 -24.07
N GLY A 251 10.27 15.91 -23.18
CA GLY A 251 11.64 16.04 -22.67
C GLY A 251 11.81 17.01 -21.49
N VAL A 252 10.73 17.64 -21.01
CA VAL A 252 10.75 18.55 -19.86
C VAL A 252 10.05 17.88 -18.67
N SER A 253 10.59 18.03 -17.47
CA SER A 253 9.96 17.52 -16.24
C SER A 253 8.59 18.15 -16.03
N ILE A 254 7.63 17.35 -15.57
CA ILE A 254 6.32 17.85 -15.15
C ILE A 254 6.41 18.68 -13.85
N GLY A 255 7.51 18.55 -13.10
CA GLY A 255 7.75 19.26 -11.84
C GLY A 255 6.94 18.74 -10.65
N ALA A 256 7.00 19.47 -9.54
CA ALA A 256 6.33 19.11 -8.29
C ALA A 256 4.80 19.09 -8.43
N PHE A 257 4.15 18.13 -7.78
CA PHE A 257 2.69 17.98 -7.79
C PHE A 257 1.99 19.08 -6.97
N ASP A 258 0.77 19.44 -7.40
CA ASP A 258 -0.05 20.45 -6.73
C ASP A 258 -0.93 19.82 -5.64
N THR A 259 -1.46 18.61 -5.90
CA THR A 259 -2.34 17.90 -4.95
C THR A 259 -2.07 16.40 -4.93
N VAL A 260 -2.38 15.75 -3.82
CA VAL A 260 -2.45 14.30 -3.66
C VAL A 260 -3.82 13.92 -3.09
N SER A 261 -4.38 12.84 -3.61
CA SER A 261 -5.62 12.22 -3.13
C SER A 261 -5.41 10.72 -2.99
N VAL A 262 -6.12 10.09 -2.07
CA VAL A 262 -6.02 8.65 -1.82
C VAL A 262 -7.23 7.98 -2.46
N LEU A 263 -7.01 7.03 -3.37
CA LEU A 263 -8.09 6.29 -4.04
C LEU A 263 -8.41 4.98 -3.31
N HIS A 264 -7.36 4.34 -2.77
CA HIS A 264 -7.41 3.06 -2.05
C HIS A 264 -6.43 3.12 -0.88
N ASN A 265 -6.80 2.58 0.28
CA ASN A 265 -5.98 2.63 1.49
C ASN A 265 -6.09 1.38 2.37
N GLU A 266 -6.08 0.21 1.76
CA GLU A 266 -6.13 -1.08 2.43
C GLU A 266 -4.73 -1.56 2.86
N PRO A 267 -4.61 -2.43 3.89
CA PRO A 267 -3.32 -3.00 4.31
C PRO A 267 -2.57 -3.78 3.22
N GLU A 268 -3.29 -4.27 2.22
CA GLU A 268 -2.79 -5.05 1.09
C GLU A 268 -2.35 -4.16 -0.08
N LEU A 269 -3.00 -3.00 -0.26
CA LEU A 269 -2.81 -2.12 -1.42
C LEU A 269 -3.19 -0.68 -1.09
N VAL A 270 -2.37 0.26 -1.55
CA VAL A 270 -2.68 1.70 -1.51
C VAL A 270 -2.48 2.29 -2.89
N VAL A 271 -3.40 3.17 -3.30
CA VAL A 271 -3.30 3.97 -4.54
C VAL A 271 -3.41 5.44 -4.20
N LEU A 272 -2.37 6.19 -4.56
CA LEU A 272 -2.38 7.65 -4.50
C LEU A 272 -2.56 8.21 -5.90
N ARG A 273 -3.37 9.26 -6.05
CA ARG A 273 -3.47 10.06 -7.25
C ARG A 273 -2.86 11.42 -7.04
N LEU A 274 -1.82 11.70 -7.80
CA LEU A 274 -1.08 12.96 -7.82
C LEU A 274 -1.55 13.80 -9.00
N LEU A 275 -1.78 15.09 -8.80
CA LEU A 275 -2.19 16.01 -9.86
C LEU A 275 -1.15 17.10 -10.04
N ARG A 276 -0.86 17.42 -11.30
CA ARG A 276 -0.06 18.57 -11.70
C ARG A 276 -0.83 19.39 -12.72
N SER A 277 -1.12 20.63 -12.41
CA SER A 277 -1.76 21.58 -13.31
C SER A 277 -0.78 22.05 -14.37
N GLN A 278 -1.28 22.26 -15.58
CA GLN A 278 -0.49 22.80 -16.67
C GLN A 278 -1.33 23.79 -17.48
N SER A 279 -0.67 24.66 -18.23
CA SER A 279 -1.34 25.53 -19.19
C SER A 279 -0.90 25.17 -20.60
N PRO A 280 -1.80 24.60 -21.44
CA PRO A 280 -3.14 24.11 -21.11
C PRO A 280 -3.12 22.74 -20.40
N GLY A 281 -4.16 22.44 -19.60
CA GLY A 281 -4.47 21.08 -19.14
C GLY A 281 -3.93 20.66 -17.77
N ARG A 282 -3.67 19.36 -17.62
CA ARG A 282 -3.14 18.76 -16.38
C ARG A 282 -2.52 17.39 -16.65
N PHE A 283 -1.69 16.94 -15.72
CA PHE A 283 -1.32 15.55 -15.55
C PHE A 283 -1.97 14.95 -14.31
N THR A 284 -2.31 13.67 -14.39
CA THR A 284 -2.58 12.83 -13.23
C THR A 284 -1.63 11.64 -13.23
N VAL A 285 -1.07 11.32 -12.07
CA VAL A 285 -0.18 10.17 -11.87
C VAL A 285 -0.75 9.33 -10.75
N ASP A 286 -1.21 8.14 -11.08
CA ASP A 286 -1.61 7.17 -10.07
C ASP A 286 -0.40 6.33 -9.67
N VAL A 287 -0.12 6.27 -8.37
CA VAL A 287 0.97 5.51 -7.75
C VAL A 287 0.36 4.39 -6.94
N THR A 288 0.57 3.15 -7.38
CA THR A 288 0.06 1.95 -6.69
C THR A 288 1.20 1.19 -6.02
N LEU A 289 0.99 0.82 -4.76
CA LEU A 289 1.89 -0.06 -4.03
C LEU A 289 1.11 -1.19 -3.37
N ARG A 290 1.69 -2.39 -3.39
CA ARG A 290 1.08 -3.64 -2.91
C ARG A 290 1.95 -4.27 -1.85
N ARG A 291 1.36 -4.94 -0.86
CA ARG A 291 2.10 -5.74 0.12
C ARG A 291 2.97 -6.75 -0.62
N GLY A 292 4.21 -6.93 -0.19
CA GLY A 292 5.13 -7.88 -0.80
C GLY A 292 5.77 -7.45 -2.11
N SER A 293 5.21 -6.47 -2.84
CA SER A 293 5.79 -6.03 -4.11
C SER A 293 7.14 -5.33 -3.94
N ARG A 294 8.05 -5.56 -4.90
CA ARG A 294 9.27 -4.76 -5.09
C ARG A 294 9.12 -3.68 -6.17
N LEU A 295 7.90 -3.47 -6.60
CA LEU A 295 7.52 -2.61 -7.71
C LEU A 295 6.48 -1.59 -7.24
N VAL A 296 6.68 -0.36 -7.67
CA VAL A 296 5.72 0.74 -7.66
C VAL A 296 5.13 0.80 -9.06
N GLU A 297 3.81 0.73 -9.16
CA GLU A 297 3.13 0.89 -10.44
C GLU A 297 2.76 2.35 -10.62
N LEU A 298 2.94 2.86 -11.84
CA LEU A 298 2.63 4.22 -12.24
C LEU A 298 1.66 4.21 -13.42
N TYR A 299 0.63 5.03 -13.35
CA TYR A 299 -0.22 5.33 -14.50
C TYR A 299 -0.27 6.84 -14.70
N VAL A 300 0.43 7.32 -15.72
CA VAL A 300 0.50 8.74 -16.09
C VAL A 300 -0.58 9.02 -17.13
N GLN A 301 -1.37 10.06 -16.91
CA GLN A 301 -2.32 10.59 -17.88
C GLN A 301 -2.08 12.07 -18.07
N ALA A 302 -2.19 12.53 -19.31
CA ALA A 302 -1.99 13.89 -19.76
C ALA A 302 -3.23 14.37 -20.50
N ALA A 303 -3.56 15.66 -20.37
CA ALA A 303 -4.67 16.28 -21.10
C ALA A 303 -4.40 16.46 -22.61
N PHE A 304 -3.16 16.26 -23.06
CA PHE A 304 -2.74 16.43 -24.45
C PHE A 304 -1.68 15.39 -24.80
N SER A 305 -1.52 15.16 -26.11
CA SER A 305 -0.56 14.19 -26.62
C SER A 305 0.86 14.77 -26.60
N SER A 306 1.80 14.02 -26.03
CA SER A 306 3.23 14.35 -26.06
C SER A 306 4.08 13.08 -25.99
N THR A 307 5.40 13.24 -26.00
CA THR A 307 6.30 12.16 -25.60
C THR A 307 6.36 12.10 -24.09
N LEU A 308 5.70 11.10 -23.49
CA LEU A 308 5.77 10.84 -22.06
C LEU A 308 6.98 9.95 -21.75
N LYS A 309 7.70 10.25 -20.67
CA LYS A 309 8.82 9.44 -20.20
C LYS A 309 8.76 9.19 -18.70
N VAL A 310 9.27 8.04 -18.29
CA VAL A 310 9.61 7.71 -16.90
C VAL A 310 11.07 7.30 -16.90
N VAL A 311 11.94 8.10 -16.29
CA VAL A 311 13.41 7.94 -16.35
C VAL A 311 14.04 8.24 -15.00
N ARG A 312 15.28 7.79 -14.77
CA ARG A 312 16.07 8.27 -13.63
C ARG A 312 16.29 9.78 -13.78
N ALA A 313 16.20 10.52 -12.69
CA ALA A 313 16.53 11.95 -12.69
C ALA A 313 18.03 12.21 -12.86
N SER A 314 18.88 11.26 -12.42
CA SER A 314 20.31 11.22 -12.74
C SER A 314 20.56 10.03 -13.65
N ALA A 315 21.12 10.30 -14.83
CA ALA A 315 21.32 9.27 -15.86
C ALA A 315 22.12 8.07 -15.31
N GLU A 316 21.58 6.89 -15.52
CA GLU A 316 22.18 5.62 -15.10
C GLU A 316 21.95 4.59 -16.20
N ALA A 317 23.04 4.14 -16.84
CA ALA A 317 22.97 3.28 -18.01
C ALA A 317 22.19 1.98 -17.74
N GLY A 318 21.31 1.65 -18.67
CA GLY A 318 20.41 0.50 -18.62
C GLY A 318 20.63 -0.47 -19.77
N THR A 319 20.15 -1.69 -19.56
CA THR A 319 20.04 -2.75 -20.56
C THR A 319 18.57 -3.09 -20.75
N ALA A 320 18.11 -3.12 -21.99
CA ALA A 320 16.74 -3.50 -22.32
C ALA A 320 16.54 -5.02 -22.17
N GLY A 321 15.34 -5.39 -21.70
CA GLY A 321 14.79 -6.73 -21.75
C GLY A 321 13.38 -6.70 -22.35
N THR A 322 12.65 -7.81 -22.27
CA THR A 322 11.29 -7.90 -22.79
C THR A 322 10.33 -7.12 -21.90
N GLY A 323 9.89 -5.94 -22.35
CA GLY A 323 8.94 -5.09 -21.62
C GLY A 323 9.54 -4.23 -20.50
N TYR A 324 10.86 -4.23 -20.33
CA TYR A 324 11.53 -3.45 -19.28
C TYR A 324 12.97 -3.04 -19.64
N VAL A 325 13.51 -2.11 -18.87
CA VAL A 325 14.91 -1.68 -18.80
C VAL A 325 15.40 -1.91 -17.37
N ARG A 326 16.61 -2.41 -17.20
CA ARG A 326 17.25 -2.54 -15.88
C ARG A 326 18.64 -1.93 -15.89
N ALA A 327 19.18 -1.55 -14.73
CA ALA A 327 20.56 -1.08 -14.64
C ALA A 327 21.53 -2.12 -15.23
N THR A 328 22.53 -1.65 -15.99
CA THR A 328 23.56 -2.52 -16.57
C THR A 328 24.49 -3.07 -15.50
N ALA A 329 24.89 -2.23 -14.54
CA ALA A 329 25.76 -2.60 -13.42
C ALA A 329 24.97 -2.63 -12.10
N ASN A 330 25.50 -3.36 -11.12
CA ASN A 330 25.01 -3.25 -9.76
C ASN A 330 25.39 -1.88 -9.19
N ASP A 331 24.53 -1.29 -8.37
CA ASP A 331 24.86 -0.09 -7.60
C ASP A 331 25.76 -0.42 -6.40
N GLY A 332 26.12 0.60 -5.62
CA GLY A 332 26.98 0.45 -4.44
C GLY A 332 26.40 -0.47 -3.35
N ALA A 333 25.10 -0.74 -3.38
CA ALA A 333 24.43 -1.67 -2.48
C ALA A 333 24.24 -3.07 -3.11
N GLY A 334 24.80 -3.30 -4.30
CA GLY A 334 24.70 -4.57 -5.02
C GLY A 334 23.38 -4.77 -5.78
N ASN A 335 22.52 -3.77 -5.87
CA ASN A 335 21.19 -3.86 -6.46
C ASN A 335 21.15 -3.30 -7.89
N ARG A 336 20.06 -3.54 -8.62
CA ARG A 336 19.79 -2.89 -9.90
C ARG A 336 18.39 -2.28 -9.90
N TYR A 337 18.22 -1.12 -10.51
CA TYR A 337 16.86 -0.65 -10.82
C TYR A 337 16.25 -1.51 -11.93
N ILE A 338 14.92 -1.56 -11.95
CA ILE A 338 14.13 -2.03 -13.09
C ILE A 338 12.98 -1.05 -13.32
N VAL A 339 12.68 -0.76 -14.58
CA VAL A 339 11.57 0.07 -15.01
C VAL A 339 11.00 -0.50 -16.29
N GLY A 340 9.69 -0.57 -16.43
CA GLY A 340 9.08 -1.20 -17.60
C GLY A 340 7.62 -0.84 -17.76
N SER A 341 6.96 -1.44 -18.75
CA SER A 341 5.55 -1.22 -19.06
C SER A 341 4.96 -2.50 -19.64
N ALA A 342 3.66 -2.72 -19.47
CA ALA A 342 2.97 -3.79 -20.20
C ALA A 342 2.88 -3.49 -21.71
N LEU A 343 2.91 -2.20 -22.09
CA LEU A 343 2.69 -1.76 -23.46
C LEU A 343 4.00 -1.45 -24.18
N THR A 344 3.94 -1.46 -25.52
CA THR A 344 5.06 -1.08 -26.38
C THR A 344 5.60 0.30 -25.96
N HIS A 345 6.92 0.39 -25.83
CA HIS A 345 7.62 1.62 -25.49
C HIS A 345 9.00 1.63 -26.14
N THR A 346 9.61 2.81 -26.18
CA THR A 346 11.03 2.98 -26.53
C THR A 346 11.86 2.96 -25.25
N ALA A 347 12.77 1.99 -25.13
CA ALA A 347 13.73 1.91 -24.03
C ALA A 347 14.71 3.10 -24.06
N ASP A 348 14.85 3.81 -22.95
CA ASP A 348 15.84 4.88 -22.77
C ASP A 348 17.01 4.30 -21.95
N THR A 349 17.92 3.60 -22.64
CA THR A 349 19.06 2.92 -22.01
C THR A 349 20.17 3.87 -21.56
N VAL A 350 20.18 5.11 -22.04
CA VAL A 350 21.16 6.12 -21.62
C VAL A 350 20.75 6.74 -20.28
N ASN A 351 19.49 7.15 -20.16
CA ASN A 351 18.98 7.79 -18.95
C ASN A 351 18.38 6.81 -17.94
N GLY A 352 18.19 5.55 -18.31
CA GLY A 352 17.62 4.51 -17.46
C GLY A 352 16.11 4.68 -17.29
N GLY A 353 15.36 4.35 -18.34
CA GLY A 353 13.92 4.55 -18.34
C GLY A 353 13.23 4.06 -19.59
N LEU A 354 12.04 4.58 -19.80
CA LEU A 354 11.23 4.31 -20.97
C LEU A 354 10.53 5.58 -21.44
N SER A 355 10.11 5.56 -22.71
CA SER A 355 9.36 6.64 -23.32
C SER A 355 8.31 6.11 -24.29
N LEU A 356 7.22 6.85 -24.44
CA LEU A 356 6.20 6.60 -25.42
C LEU A 356 5.86 7.92 -26.12
N ALA A 357 6.06 7.96 -27.44
CA ALA A 357 5.82 9.14 -28.24
C ALA A 357 4.32 9.29 -28.60
N THR A 358 3.87 10.53 -28.72
CA THR A 358 2.52 10.87 -29.22
C THR A 358 1.41 10.16 -28.46
N THR A 359 1.44 10.23 -27.13
CA THR A 359 0.44 9.60 -26.25
C THR A 359 -0.09 10.56 -25.21
N THR A 360 -1.31 10.31 -24.75
CA THR A 360 -1.91 10.95 -23.57
C THR A 360 -1.79 10.09 -22.32
N THR A 361 -1.31 8.85 -22.43
CA THR A 361 -1.20 7.93 -21.29
C THR A 361 0.08 7.11 -21.35
N LEU A 362 0.66 6.84 -20.19
CA LEU A 362 1.82 5.96 -20.05
C LEU A 362 1.63 5.10 -18.79
N ASP A 363 1.51 3.79 -19.01
CA ASP A 363 1.61 2.79 -17.96
C ASP A 363 3.10 2.45 -17.74
N ALA A 364 3.53 2.39 -16.48
CA ALA A 364 4.86 1.96 -16.13
C ALA A 364 4.91 1.27 -14.77
N PHE A 365 6.00 0.57 -14.49
CA PHE A 365 6.41 0.20 -13.14
C PHE A 365 7.86 0.59 -12.91
N ILE A 366 8.21 0.82 -11.65
CA ILE A 366 9.58 1.06 -11.20
C ILE A 366 9.83 0.15 -10.01
N GLY A 367 11.00 -0.47 -9.94
CA GLY A 367 11.36 -1.26 -8.77
C GLY A 367 12.84 -1.59 -8.70
N VAL A 368 13.12 -2.64 -7.92
CA VAL A 368 14.47 -3.07 -7.58
C VAL A 368 14.66 -4.57 -7.79
N ILE A 369 15.75 -4.92 -8.43
CA ILE A 369 16.32 -6.27 -8.49
C ILE A 369 17.35 -6.33 -7.35
N VAL A 370 16.95 -6.89 -6.21
CA VAL A 370 17.86 -6.99 -5.06
C VAL A 370 18.94 -8.02 -5.32
N SER A 371 20.16 -7.71 -4.88
CA SER A 371 21.37 -8.49 -5.19
C SER A 371 21.74 -8.49 -6.68
N GLY A 372 21.05 -7.71 -7.52
CA GLY A 372 21.44 -7.44 -8.90
C GLY A 372 21.67 -8.71 -9.71
N SER A 373 22.91 -8.94 -10.15
CA SER A 373 23.30 -10.18 -10.86
C SER A 373 23.10 -11.47 -10.04
N GLY A 374 23.09 -11.41 -8.72
CA GLY A 374 22.88 -12.53 -7.81
C GLY A 374 21.43 -12.72 -7.37
N ALA A 375 20.47 -12.06 -8.04
CA ALA A 375 19.06 -12.15 -7.68
C ALA A 375 18.53 -13.60 -7.75
N VAL A 376 17.82 -14.00 -6.71
CA VAL A 376 17.16 -15.29 -6.61
C VAL A 376 15.86 -15.33 -7.41
N ALA A 377 15.37 -16.53 -7.71
CA ALA A 377 14.07 -16.70 -8.37
C ALA A 377 12.96 -16.02 -7.55
N GLY A 378 12.12 -15.24 -8.24
CA GLY A 378 11.14 -14.34 -7.65
C GLY A 378 11.59 -12.89 -7.58
N ASP A 379 12.88 -12.62 -7.71
CA ASP A 379 13.44 -11.27 -7.69
C ASP A 379 14.31 -10.96 -8.91
N GLN A 380 14.45 -11.91 -9.84
CA GLN A 380 15.09 -11.65 -11.13
C GLN A 380 14.23 -10.69 -11.96
N ALA A 381 14.85 -9.99 -12.90
CA ALA A 381 14.16 -8.98 -13.72
C ALA A 381 12.91 -9.54 -14.44
N GLY A 382 13.01 -10.75 -14.99
CA GLY A 382 11.89 -11.43 -15.66
C GLY A 382 10.77 -11.82 -14.68
N ASP A 383 11.12 -12.28 -13.48
CA ASP A 383 10.13 -12.64 -12.45
C ASP A 383 9.38 -11.40 -11.95
N LEU A 384 10.08 -10.29 -11.73
CA LEU A 384 9.46 -9.03 -11.32
C LEU A 384 8.53 -8.50 -12.42
N TYR A 385 8.94 -8.57 -13.69
CA TYR A 385 8.07 -8.19 -14.79
C TYR A 385 6.82 -9.09 -14.89
N ALA A 386 6.98 -10.40 -14.75
CA ALA A 386 5.86 -11.34 -14.71
C ALA A 386 4.92 -11.05 -13.52
N GLN A 387 5.45 -10.73 -12.35
CA GLN A 387 4.67 -10.31 -11.17
C GLN A 387 3.89 -9.01 -11.41
N TYR A 388 4.48 -8.04 -12.10
CA TYR A 388 3.77 -6.81 -12.50
C TYR A 388 2.60 -7.13 -13.45
N LEU A 389 2.84 -7.98 -14.46
CA LEU A 389 1.79 -8.42 -15.39
C LEU A 389 0.70 -9.24 -14.71
N GLY A 390 1.05 -10.08 -13.73
CA GLY A 390 0.11 -10.98 -13.03
C GLY A 390 -0.45 -10.43 -11.71
N ALA A 391 -0.17 -9.17 -11.37
CA ALA A 391 -0.59 -8.57 -10.10
C ALA A 391 -2.14 -8.54 -10.00
N PRO A 392 -2.75 -9.31 -9.08
CA PRO A 392 -4.21 -9.42 -9.02
C PRO A 392 -4.84 -8.25 -8.26
N ALA A 393 -6.12 -7.98 -8.48
CA ALA A 393 -6.89 -7.20 -7.51
C ALA A 393 -7.22 -8.11 -6.31
N GLU A 394 -7.09 -7.59 -5.09
CA GLU A 394 -7.27 -8.36 -3.85
C GLU A 394 -8.35 -7.72 -2.97
N LEU A 395 -9.22 -8.58 -2.43
CA LEU A 395 -10.10 -8.25 -1.32
C LEU A 395 -9.93 -9.32 -0.24
N VAL A 396 -9.63 -8.91 0.99
CA VAL A 396 -9.53 -9.82 2.13
C VAL A 396 -10.88 -9.90 2.84
N GLN A 397 -11.29 -11.12 3.19
CA GLN A 397 -12.46 -11.36 4.03
C GLN A 397 -12.15 -12.39 5.11
N ALA A 398 -12.85 -12.31 6.24
CA ALA A 398 -12.83 -13.39 7.23
C ALA A 398 -13.79 -14.50 6.82
N VAL A 399 -13.35 -15.75 6.92
CA VAL A 399 -14.13 -16.95 6.70
C VAL A 399 -14.03 -17.84 7.92
N ARG A 400 -15.15 -18.42 8.35
CA ARG A 400 -15.15 -19.35 9.49
C ARG A 400 -14.33 -20.58 9.13
N ARG A 401 -13.49 -21.03 10.07
CA ARG A 401 -12.74 -22.29 9.93
C ARG A 401 -13.65 -23.51 9.92
#